data_AF-A0A8S0RD57-F1
#
_entry.id   AF-A0A8S0RD57-F1
#
_cell.length_a   1.000
_cell.length_b   1.000
_cell.length_c   1.000
_cell.angle_alpha   90.00
_cell.angle_beta   90.00
_cell.angle_gamma   90.00
#
_symmetry.space_group_name_H-M   'P 1'
#
loop_
_entity.id
_entity.type
_entity.pdbx_description
1 polymer ?
#
loop_
_entity_poly.entity_id
_entity_poly.type
_entity_poly.pdbx_seq_one_letter_code
_entity_poly.pdbx_strand_id
1 'polypeptide(L)'
;MKDKKLATILHNKDTGKTVAKPSPDEGALPLWYSDFRVRRRFKDVVILSDRLNESYRGLFIPPRPDKSIVVSQVMQKQDFVEQRTLALEKYLKKLTEHPMIKKSDELRVFLTVQGRMPLPPSINVASRMLDGAARLPKQLLRESRSMIEL
;
A
#
# COMPACT_ATOMS: atom_id res chain seq x y z
N MET A 1 -1.45 -53.64 -5.38
CA MET A 1 -1.19 -52.27 -5.87
C MET A 1 -1.70 -51.27 -4.83
N LYS A 2 -0.79 -50.47 -4.28
CA LYS A 2 -0.98 -49.12 -3.71
C LYS A 2 -1.86 -49.02 -2.45
N ASP A 3 -1.28 -49.05 -1.27
CA ASP A 3 -0.69 -47.91 -0.53
C ASP A 3 -1.72 -47.05 0.22
N LYS A 4 -1.79 -47.33 1.52
CA LYS A 4 -1.91 -46.42 2.67
C LYS A 4 -2.26 -44.95 2.35
N LYS A 5 -3.40 -44.49 2.86
CA LYS A 5 -3.46 -43.21 3.61
C LYS A 5 -4.62 -43.21 4.61
N LEU A 6 -4.28 -43.64 5.82
CA LEU A 6 -4.87 -43.07 7.03
C LEU A 6 -4.45 -41.59 7.09
N ALA A 7 -5.41 -40.70 7.25
CA ALA A 7 -5.18 -39.32 7.68
C ALA A 7 -6.43 -38.78 8.38
N THR A 8 -6.69 -39.36 9.54
CA THR A 8 -6.83 -38.65 10.82
C THR A 8 -6.54 -37.14 10.80
N ILE A 9 -7.48 -36.40 11.43
CA ILE A 9 -7.37 -35.05 12.00
C ILE A 9 -7.30 -33.89 10.99
N LEU A 10 -8.30 -33.01 11.07
CA LEU A 10 -8.11 -31.67 11.63
C LEU A 10 -9.43 -31.15 12.20
N HIS A 11 -9.49 -31.16 13.53
CA HIS A 11 -10.24 -30.19 14.31
C HIS A 11 -9.80 -28.79 13.85
N ASN A 12 -10.68 -28.04 13.20
CA ASN A 12 -10.57 -26.58 13.25
C ASN A 12 -11.51 -26.07 14.34
N LYS A 13 -10.95 -26.01 15.55
CA LYS A 13 -11.34 -24.98 16.52
C LYS A 13 -10.84 -23.64 15.97
N ASP A 14 -11.48 -23.14 14.92
CA ASP A 14 -11.32 -21.74 14.55
C ASP A 14 -12.19 -20.92 15.50
N THR A 15 -11.59 -20.72 16.67
CA THR A 15 -11.79 -19.65 17.63
C THR A 15 -12.94 -18.72 17.29
N GLY A 16 -14.05 -18.92 17.99
CA GLY A 16 -15.09 -17.91 18.19
C GLY A 16 -14.49 -16.70 18.90
N LYS A 17 -13.72 -15.88 18.17
CA LYS A 17 -13.42 -14.52 18.59
C LYS A 17 -14.68 -13.71 18.31
N THR A 18 -15.69 -13.93 19.17
CA THR A 18 -16.64 -12.89 19.52
C THR A 18 -15.77 -11.72 19.96
N VAL A 19 -15.54 -10.77 19.07
CA VAL A 19 -15.09 -9.45 19.49
C VAL A 19 -16.20 -8.98 20.41
N ALA A 20 -15.92 -9.10 21.71
CA ALA A 20 -16.78 -8.57 22.75
C ALA A 20 -17.10 -7.14 22.34
N LYS A 21 -18.39 -6.81 22.22
CA LYS A 21 -18.80 -5.42 22.30
C LYS A 21 -18.21 -4.92 23.62
N PRO A 22 -17.40 -3.85 23.63
CA PRO A 22 -16.89 -3.30 24.88
C PRO A 22 -18.09 -2.95 25.75
N SER A 23 -18.00 -3.34 27.02
CA SER A 23 -18.97 -3.07 28.07
C SER A 23 -19.32 -1.57 28.11
N PRO A 24 -20.56 -1.17 28.40
CA PRO A 24 -20.99 0.23 28.31
C PRO A 24 -20.41 1.15 29.40
N ASP A 25 -19.66 0.61 30.37
CA ASP A 25 -19.26 1.31 31.60
C ASP A 25 -17.86 1.98 31.54
N GLU A 26 -17.06 1.73 30.50
CA GLU A 26 -15.74 2.36 30.33
C GLU A 26 -15.76 3.36 29.15
N GLY A 27 -16.21 4.59 29.42
CA GLY A 27 -15.92 5.76 28.57
C GLY A 27 -16.57 5.77 27.17
N ALA A 28 -17.86 5.46 27.08
CA ALA A 28 -18.61 5.62 25.83
C ALA A 28 -18.49 7.07 25.31
N LEU A 29 -17.74 7.25 24.22
CA LEU A 29 -17.68 8.51 23.49
C LEU A 29 -19.11 8.92 23.13
N PRO A 30 -19.46 10.21 23.26
CA PRO A 30 -20.83 10.68 23.07
C PRO A 30 -21.35 10.31 21.67
N LEU A 31 -22.66 10.06 21.55
CA LEU A 31 -23.34 9.50 20.36
C LEU A 31 -23.11 10.24 19.03
N TRP A 32 -22.52 11.44 19.06
CA TRP A 32 -22.11 12.17 17.85
C TRP A 32 -20.73 11.78 17.33
N TYR A 33 -20.00 10.89 18.02
CA TYR A 33 -18.73 10.35 17.56
C TYR A 33 -18.96 9.14 16.64
N SER A 34 -18.87 9.39 15.33
CA SER A 34 -18.94 8.33 14.32
C SER A 34 -17.58 7.63 14.20
N ASP A 35 -17.46 6.41 14.75
CA ASP A 35 -16.29 5.54 14.50
C ASP A 35 -16.35 5.03 13.05
N PHE A 36 -15.37 5.40 12.23
CA PHE A 36 -15.21 4.91 10.87
C PHE A 36 -13.91 4.12 10.74
N ARG A 37 -13.99 2.94 10.10
CA ARG A 37 -12.85 2.04 9.95
C ARG A 37 -12.68 1.65 8.50
N VAL A 38 -11.54 1.98 7.90
CA VAL A 38 -11.22 1.61 6.50
C VAL A 38 -10.04 0.65 6.48
N ARG A 39 -10.11 -0.37 5.60
CA ARG A 39 -8.99 -1.30 5.37
C ARG A 39 -8.16 -0.83 4.19
N ARG A 40 -6.86 -0.61 4.41
CA ARG A 40 -5.88 -0.19 3.38
C ARG A 40 -4.69 -1.13 3.33
N ARG A 41 -4.21 -1.44 2.13
CA ARG A 41 -2.96 -2.18 1.93
C ARG A 41 -1.80 -1.20 1.93
N PHE A 42 -0.58 -1.68 2.20
CA PHE A 42 0.61 -0.82 2.16
C PHE A 42 0.81 -0.13 0.79
N LYS A 43 0.46 -0.80 -0.32
CA LYS A 43 0.51 -0.21 -1.66
C LYS A 43 -0.37 1.04 -1.78
N ASP A 44 -1.49 1.08 -1.07
CA ASP A 44 -2.39 2.23 -1.06
C ASP A 44 -1.69 3.42 -0.38
N VAL A 45 -0.97 3.19 0.72
CA VAL A 45 -0.18 4.22 1.41
C VAL A 45 0.93 4.76 0.49
N VAL A 46 1.52 3.90 -0.35
CA VAL A 46 2.52 4.31 -1.35
C VAL A 46 1.90 5.29 -2.35
N ILE A 47 0.73 4.95 -2.89
CA ILE A 47 0.01 5.80 -3.84
C ILE A 47 -0.37 7.15 -3.20
N LEU A 48 -0.87 7.11 -1.95
CA LEU A 48 -1.22 8.32 -1.20
C LEU A 48 -0.03 9.27 -1.09
N SER A 49 1.12 8.79 -0.62
CA SER A 49 2.27 9.67 -0.41
C SER A 49 2.80 10.26 -1.72
N ASP A 50 2.78 9.47 -2.79
CA ASP A 50 3.22 9.94 -4.11
C ASP A 50 2.27 11.03 -4.62
N ARG A 51 0.96 10.88 -4.40
CA ARG A 51 -0.05 11.89 -4.72
C ARG A 51 0.07 13.14 -3.88
N LEU A 52 0.35 13.02 -2.59
CA LEU A 52 0.60 14.17 -1.72
C LEU A 52 1.84 14.94 -2.17
N ASN A 53 2.93 14.25 -2.51
CA ASN A 53 4.15 14.88 -3.04
C ASN A 53 3.92 15.59 -4.38
N GLU A 54 3.04 15.05 -5.21
CA GLU A 54 2.69 15.65 -6.50
C GLU A 54 1.79 16.89 -6.34
N SER A 55 0.81 16.82 -5.44
CA SER A 55 -0.21 17.88 -5.28
C SER A 55 0.26 19.03 -4.39
N TYR A 56 1.17 18.75 -3.45
CA TYR A 56 1.69 19.72 -2.48
C TYR A 56 3.21 19.90 -2.61
N ARG A 57 3.68 20.10 -3.86
CA ARG A 57 5.10 20.37 -4.13
C ARG A 57 5.59 21.61 -3.37
N GLY A 58 6.79 21.52 -2.81
CA GLY A 58 7.39 22.60 -2.02
C GLY A 58 6.98 22.59 -0.54
N LEU A 59 6.04 21.74 -0.12
CA LEU A 59 5.75 21.51 1.29
C LEU A 59 6.60 20.36 1.85
N PHE A 60 6.97 20.47 3.13
CA PHE A 60 7.65 19.39 3.83
C PHE A 60 6.66 18.29 4.22
N ILE A 61 6.46 17.35 3.31
CA ILE A 61 5.62 16.18 3.56
C ILE A 61 6.46 15.15 4.32
N PRO A 62 5.96 14.62 5.46
CA PRO A 62 6.65 13.57 6.20
C PRO A 62 7.08 12.42 5.27
N PRO A 63 8.30 11.86 5.42
CA PRO A 63 8.70 10.73 4.62
C PRO A 63 7.87 9.49 4.98
N ARG A 64 7.41 8.76 3.95
CA ARG A 64 6.72 7.48 4.11
C ARG A 64 7.68 6.47 4.75
N PRO A 65 7.23 5.61 5.68
CA PRO A 65 8.07 4.55 6.23
C PRO A 65 8.56 3.60 5.12
N ASP A 66 9.81 3.17 5.25
CA ASP A 66 10.49 2.41 4.21
C ASP A 66 9.81 1.07 3.91
N LYS A 67 9.82 0.71 2.62
CA LYS A 67 9.47 -0.64 2.17
C LYS A 67 10.67 -1.56 2.48
N SER A 68 10.93 -1.85 3.75
CA SER A 68 12.07 -2.67 4.12
C SER A 68 11.82 -4.15 3.80
N ILE A 69 12.34 -4.59 2.65
CA ILE A 69 12.33 -5.99 2.21
C ILE A 69 13.28 -6.81 3.10
N VAL A 70 14.42 -6.22 3.46
CA VAL A 70 15.44 -6.83 4.32
C VAL A 70 14.88 -7.13 5.72
N VAL A 71 14.19 -6.17 6.33
CA VAL A 71 13.56 -6.36 7.65
C VAL A 71 12.47 -7.43 7.58
N SER A 72 11.72 -7.51 6.47
CA SER A 72 10.72 -8.57 6.26
C SER A 72 11.31 -9.98 6.15
N GLN A 73 12.59 -10.11 5.78
CA GLN A 73 13.26 -11.41 5.63
C GLN A 73 14.01 -11.82 6.90
N VAL A 74 14.49 -10.86 7.68
CA VAL A 74 15.29 -11.10 8.89
C VAL A 74 14.43 -11.19 10.16
N MET A 75 13.29 -10.51 10.22
CA MET A 75 12.40 -10.53 11.39
C MET A 75 11.36 -11.65 11.30
N GLN A 76 10.84 -12.06 12.47
CA GLN A 76 9.64 -12.88 12.50
C GLN A 76 8.47 -12.12 11.87
N LYS A 77 7.57 -12.86 11.21
CA LYS A 77 6.44 -12.26 10.47
C LYS A 77 5.57 -11.37 11.35
N GLN A 78 5.40 -11.72 12.62
CA GLN A 78 4.57 -10.96 13.56
C GLN A 78 5.22 -9.61 13.92
N ASP A 79 6.49 -9.62 14.33
CA ASP A 79 7.25 -8.40 14.66
C ASP A 79 7.30 -7.42 13.49
N PHE A 80 7.47 -7.94 12.26
CA PHE A 80 7.46 -7.12 11.06
C PHE A 80 6.12 -6.40 10.86
N VAL A 81 5.00 -7.11 11.05
CA VAL A 81 3.66 -6.52 10.90
C VAL A 81 3.40 -5.47 11.97
N GLU A 82 3.78 -5.74 13.23
CA GLU A 82 3.61 -4.80 14.34
C GLU A 82 4.45 -3.53 14.14
N GLN A 83 5.75 -3.67 13.83
CA GLN A 83 6.61 -2.52 13.53
C GLN A 83 6.09 -1.70 12.34
N ARG A 84 5.64 -2.38 11.28
CA ARG A 84 5.06 -1.69 10.12
C ARG A 84 3.79 -0.95 10.48
N THR A 85 2.94 -1.53 11.33
CA THR A 85 1.70 -0.91 11.79
C THR A 85 2.00 0.37 12.59
N LEU A 86 2.92 0.28 13.56
CA LEU A 86 3.37 1.44 14.35
C LEU A 86 3.96 2.55 13.48
N ALA A 87 4.76 2.18 12.48
CA ALA A 87 5.36 3.15 11.55
C ALA A 87 4.30 3.83 10.68
N LEU A 88 3.31 3.07 10.20
CA LEU A 88 2.18 3.60 9.43
C LEU A 88 1.30 4.53 10.26
N GLU A 89 1.01 4.15 11.50
CA GLU A 89 0.24 4.99 12.43
C GLU A 89 0.94 6.33 12.68
N LYS A 90 2.24 6.29 13.02
CA LYS A 90 3.05 7.50 13.19
C LYS A 90 3.07 8.37 11.93
N TYR A 91 3.18 7.75 10.75
CA TYR A 91 3.14 8.45 9.47
C TYR A 91 1.80 9.16 9.24
N LEU A 92 0.69 8.43 9.37
CA LEU A 92 -0.66 9.00 9.20
C LEU A 92 -0.94 10.11 10.21
N LYS A 93 -0.53 9.94 11.46
CA LYS A 93 -0.65 10.98 12.49
C LYS A 93 0.06 12.27 12.07
N LYS A 94 1.31 12.17 11.59
CA LYS A 94 2.05 13.34 11.08
C LYS A 94 1.36 14.02 9.89
N LEU A 95 0.73 13.26 8.99
CA LEU A 95 -0.06 13.85 7.90
C LEU A 95 -1.26 14.63 8.42
N THR A 96 -1.94 14.12 9.45
CA THR A 96 -3.11 14.79 10.05
C THR A 96 -2.75 16.01 10.90
N GLU A 97 -1.51 16.10 11.38
CA GLU A 97 -0.99 17.27 12.12
C GLU A 97 -0.62 18.43 11.17
N HIS A 98 -0.29 18.13 9.91
CA HIS A 98 0.11 19.14 8.94
C HIS A 98 -1.11 19.95 8.42
N PRO A 99 -1.12 21.30 8.53
CA PRO A 99 -2.33 22.12 8.34
C PRO A 99 -2.92 22.05 6.92
N MET A 100 -2.08 21.96 5.90
CA MET A 100 -2.52 21.82 4.50
C MET A 100 -2.92 20.37 4.16
N ILE A 101 -2.09 19.39 4.50
CA ILE A 101 -2.32 17.97 4.21
C ILE A 101 -3.55 17.43 4.95
N LYS A 102 -3.81 17.87 6.18
CA LYS A 102 -5.03 17.52 6.93
C LYS A 102 -6.31 17.83 6.15
N LYS A 103 -6.30 18.90 5.36
CA LYS A 103 -7.43 19.36 4.54
C LYS A 103 -7.40 18.80 3.12
N SER A 104 -6.40 17.98 2.78
CA SER A 104 -6.28 17.39 1.45
C SER A 104 -7.40 16.41 1.16
N ASP A 105 -7.89 16.44 -0.08
CA ASP A 105 -8.91 15.50 -0.51
C ASP A 105 -8.32 14.09 -0.65
N GLU A 106 -7.03 13.96 -0.99
CA GLU A 106 -6.33 12.69 -1.06
C GLU A 106 -6.34 11.96 0.30
N LEU A 107 -6.00 12.67 1.38
CA LEU A 107 -5.98 12.09 2.72
C LEU A 107 -7.41 11.78 3.20
N ARG A 108 -8.38 12.64 2.93
CA ARG A 108 -9.79 12.41 3.27
C ARG A 108 -10.33 11.16 2.57
N VAL A 109 -10.13 11.06 1.27
CA VAL A 109 -10.53 9.89 0.47
C VAL A 109 -9.83 8.63 0.98
N PHE A 110 -8.55 8.72 1.30
CA PHE A 110 -7.79 7.61 1.89
C PHE A 110 -8.43 7.09 3.19
N LEU A 111 -8.85 7.99 4.08
CA LEU A 111 -9.37 7.66 5.39
C LEU A 111 -10.86 7.30 5.41
N THR A 112 -11.66 7.78 4.45
CA THR A 112 -13.14 7.62 4.48
C THR A 112 -13.69 6.61 3.47
N VAL A 113 -13.09 6.47 2.28
CA VAL A 113 -13.67 5.63 1.21
C VAL A 113 -13.43 4.14 1.46
N GLN A 114 -14.48 3.34 1.56
CA GLN A 114 -14.36 1.89 1.68
C GLN A 114 -13.97 1.23 0.34
N GLY A 115 -13.28 0.09 0.41
CA GLY A 115 -12.95 -0.72 -0.77
C GLY A 115 -11.69 -0.25 -1.50
N ARG A 116 -11.69 -0.33 -2.84
CA ARG A 116 -10.53 0.03 -3.67
C ARG A 116 -10.22 1.53 -3.50
N MET A 117 -8.94 1.85 -3.30
CA MET A 117 -8.48 3.23 -3.34
C MET A 117 -8.84 3.88 -4.68
N PRO A 118 -9.63 4.97 -4.70
CA PRO A 118 -10.01 5.65 -5.93
C PRO A 118 -8.95 6.66 -6.39
N LEU A 119 -7.84 6.83 -5.66
CA LEU A 119 -6.74 7.68 -6.07
C LEU A 119 -6.00 7.02 -7.25
N PRO A 120 -5.86 7.72 -8.39
CA PRO A 120 -5.05 7.21 -9.48
C PRO A 120 -3.58 7.08 -9.02
N PRO A 121 -2.80 6.08 -9.47
CA PRO A 121 -1.37 6.03 -9.19
C PRO A 121 -0.68 7.30 -9.72
N SER A 122 0.30 7.85 -9.01
CA SER A 122 1.02 9.05 -9.45
C SER A 122 1.83 8.76 -10.72
N ILE A 123 1.92 9.75 -11.61
CA ILE A 123 2.74 9.69 -12.83
C ILE A 123 4.18 10.04 -12.42
N ASN A 124 4.82 9.19 -11.61
CA ASN A 124 6.22 9.40 -11.29
C ASN A 124 7.05 9.21 -12.56
N VAL A 125 7.88 10.20 -12.91
CA VAL A 125 8.76 10.18 -14.10
C VAL A 125 9.67 8.95 -14.10
N ALA A 126 10.08 8.48 -12.91
CA ALA A 126 10.83 7.24 -12.73
C ALA A 126 10.07 5.99 -13.21
N SER A 127 8.75 5.92 -13.01
CA SER A 127 7.93 4.80 -13.53
C SER A 127 7.87 4.76 -15.05
N ARG A 128 7.91 5.92 -15.74
CA ARG A 128 8.01 5.96 -17.21
C ARG A 128 9.36 5.45 -17.73
N MET A 129 10.44 5.59 -16.97
CA MET A 129 11.77 5.14 -17.40
C MET A 129 12.03 3.66 -17.10
N LEU A 130 11.34 3.07 -16.12
CA LEU A 130 11.47 1.66 -15.76
C LEU A 130 10.62 0.72 -16.66
N ASP A 131 9.44 1.16 -17.11
CA ASP A 131 8.65 0.46 -18.14
C ASP A 131 9.07 0.88 -19.57
N GLY A 132 10.38 0.86 -19.80
CA GLY A 132 10.99 0.98 -21.13
C GLY A 132 10.67 -0.23 -22.02
N ALA A 133 9.38 -0.54 -22.20
CA ALA A 133 8.90 -1.34 -23.31
C ALA A 133 9.29 -0.59 -24.59
N ALA A 134 10.43 -1.01 -25.13
CA ALA A 134 11.04 -0.53 -26.34
C ALA A 134 10.04 -0.51 -27.51
N ARG A 135 9.34 0.61 -27.69
CA ARG A 135 8.80 0.99 -28.99
C ARG A 135 9.96 1.63 -29.76
N LEU A 136 10.95 0.81 -30.12
CA LEU A 136 11.92 1.17 -31.14
C LEU A 136 11.13 1.35 -32.45
N PRO A 137 11.14 2.55 -33.07
CA PRO A 137 10.57 2.71 -34.39
C PRO A 137 11.31 1.78 -35.36
N LYS A 138 10.56 0.98 -36.12
CA LYS A 138 11.06 -0.05 -37.05
C LYS A 138 11.82 0.49 -38.27
N GLN A 139 12.35 1.71 -38.22
CA GLN A 139 12.96 2.40 -39.36
C GLN A 139 14.48 2.23 -39.48
N LEU A 140 15.12 1.46 -38.60
CA LEU A 140 16.59 1.32 -38.56
C LEU A 140 17.12 -0.09 -38.89
N LEU A 141 16.30 -0.95 -39.50
CA LEU A 141 16.82 -2.12 -40.19
C LEU A 141 16.70 -1.88 -41.70
N ARG A 142 17.50 -0.94 -42.21
CA ARG A 142 17.73 -0.81 -43.65
C ARG A 142 18.62 -1.96 -44.08
N GLU A 143 17.92 -3.02 -44.43
CA GLU A 143 18.22 -4.06 -45.40
C GLU A 143 19.55 -3.90 -46.15
N SER A 144 20.40 -4.91 -45.96
CA SER A 144 21.52 -5.24 -46.83
C SER A 144 21.07 -5.23 -48.28
N ARG A 145 21.57 -4.27 -49.06
CA ARG A 145 21.58 -4.38 -50.51
C ARG A 145 23.03 -4.58 -50.95
N SER A 146 23.27 -5.81 -51.38
CA SER A 146 24.33 -6.23 -52.30
C SER A 146 24.48 -5.28 -53.48
N MET A 147 25.71 -5.22 -54.04
CA MET A 147 26.18 -4.68 -55.34
C MET A 147 27.38 -3.71 -55.18
N ILE A 148 28.50 -3.73 -55.92
CA ILE A 148 28.99 -4.49 -57.11
C ILE A 148 30.53 -4.51 -57.03
N GLU A 149 31.09 -5.63 -57.49
CA GLU A 149 32.39 -5.79 -58.13
C GLU A 149 32.85 -4.59 -58.99
N LEU A 150 34.12 -4.19 -58.86
CA LEU A 150 35.05 -3.78 -59.93
C LEU A 150 36.49 -3.76 -59.37
#